data_AF-A0A9X2A5W1-F1
#
_entry.id   AF-A0A9X2A5W1-F1
#
_cell.length_a   1.000
_cell.length_b   1.000
_cell.length_c   1.000
_cell.angle_alpha   90.00
_cell.angle_beta   90.00
_cell.angle_gamma   90.00
#
_symmetry.space_group_name_H-M   'P 1'
#
loop_
_entity.id
_entity.type
_entity.pdbx_description
1 polymer ?
#
loop_
_entity_poly.entity_id
_entity_poly.type
_entity_poly.pdbx_seq_one_letter_code
_entity_poly.pdbx_strand_id
1 'polypeptide(L)'
;MKFLKNEDNWSVVLGLFIVVVICTLYILQIPIANLNVKIKPWSDFSELFNLVSHSILGLLSLAIGFGLLLFLGAKSAQPDIKLPPFLAKFILLFLMAAGILILSSNKTVKAWQLESPLVALFIGLLLGNFTSIADKLKEVLRTEYYVKIGIILMGATLPFTTILKAGPAAIVQALIVSVVTFSTIYFVATKVFKLDNRFAATLGAGGSVCGVSASIS
;
A
#
# COMPACT_ATOMS: atom_id res chain seq x y z
N MET A 1 16.44 -3.20 27.95
CA MET A 1 15.50 -3.76 26.96
C MET A 1 14.29 -2.82 26.72
N LYS A 2 14.54 -1.54 26.37
CA LYS A 2 13.51 -0.51 26.13
C LYS A 2 13.20 -0.27 24.64
N PHE A 3 13.91 -0.95 23.73
CA PHE A 3 13.81 -0.75 22.28
C PHE A 3 12.54 -1.37 21.67
N LEU A 4 11.93 -2.36 22.33
CA LEU A 4 10.77 -3.11 21.83
C LEU A 4 9.40 -2.54 22.26
N LYS A 5 9.34 -1.30 22.78
CA LYS A 5 8.09 -0.68 23.23
C LYS A 5 7.47 0.33 22.25
N ASN A 6 8.20 0.73 21.20
CA ASN A 6 7.70 1.68 20.21
C ASN A 6 7.15 0.92 18.99
N GLU A 7 5.94 1.26 18.54
CA GLU A 7 5.27 0.68 17.35
C GLU A 7 6.17 0.77 16.09
N ASP A 8 6.99 1.81 16.01
CA ASP A 8 7.94 2.04 14.92
C ASP A 8 8.97 0.93 14.77
N ASN A 9 9.53 0.47 15.89
CA ASN A 9 10.59 -0.53 15.88
C ASN A 9 10.06 -1.91 15.50
N TRP A 10 8.80 -2.19 15.81
CA TRP A 10 8.15 -3.46 15.45
C TRP A 10 7.85 -3.57 13.96
N SER A 11 7.49 -2.45 13.32
CA SER A 11 7.34 -2.40 11.86
C SER A 11 8.63 -2.76 11.14
N VAL A 12 9.77 -2.28 11.66
CA VAL A 12 11.11 -2.59 11.12
C VAL A 12 11.48 -4.05 11.36
N VAL A 13 11.28 -4.56 12.58
CA VAL A 13 11.58 -5.95 12.93
C VAL A 13 10.75 -6.92 12.08
N LEU A 14 9.46 -6.67 11.91
CA LEU A 14 8.58 -7.52 11.10
C LEU A 14 8.92 -7.41 9.61
N GLY A 15 9.20 -6.21 9.10
CA GLY A 15 9.68 -6.03 7.72
C GLY A 15 10.97 -6.80 7.44
N LEU A 16 11.95 -6.70 8.34
CA LEU A 16 13.24 -7.38 8.20
C LEU A 16 13.12 -8.90 8.38
N PHE A 17 12.24 -9.35 9.29
CA PHE A 17 11.89 -10.77 9.44
C PHE A 17 11.31 -11.34 8.13
N ILE A 18 10.39 -10.63 7.46
CA ILE A 18 9.85 -11.05 6.17
C ILE A 18 10.97 -11.19 5.13
N VAL A 19 11.89 -10.22 5.05
CA VAL A 19 13.02 -10.26 4.11
C VAL A 19 13.89 -11.48 4.39
N VAL A 20 14.23 -11.76 5.65
CA VAL A 20 15.02 -12.93 6.02
C VAL A 20 14.31 -14.22 5.63
N VAL A 21 13.01 -14.36 5.95
CA VAL A 21 12.22 -15.54 5.58
C VAL A 21 12.21 -15.75 4.06
N ILE A 22 11.98 -14.71 3.27
CA ILE A 22 11.99 -14.80 1.80
C ILE A 22 13.37 -15.21 1.29
N CYS A 23 14.46 -14.62 1.82
CA CYS A 23 15.82 -14.98 1.47
C CYS A 23 16.14 -16.44 1.83
N THR A 24 15.71 -16.91 3.01
CA THR A 24 15.89 -18.31 3.43
C THR A 24 15.11 -19.27 2.54
N LEU A 25 13.86 -18.95 2.20
CA LEU A 25 13.05 -19.76 1.28
C LEU A 25 13.66 -19.81 -0.13
N TYR A 26 14.23 -18.71 -0.59
CA TYR A 26 14.95 -18.65 -1.87
C TYR A 26 16.22 -19.51 -1.86
N ILE A 27 17.02 -19.47 -0.78
CA ILE A 27 18.21 -20.32 -0.61
C ILE A 27 17.83 -21.81 -0.55
N LEU A 28 16.71 -22.14 0.12
CA LEU A 28 16.19 -23.50 0.22
C LEU A 28 15.47 -23.99 -1.05
N GLN A 29 15.41 -23.18 -2.12
CA GLN A 29 14.74 -23.52 -3.39
C GLN A 29 13.28 -23.97 -3.22
N ILE A 30 12.60 -23.52 -2.17
CA ILE A 30 11.19 -23.85 -1.95
C ILE A 30 10.36 -23.00 -2.93
N PRO A 31 9.48 -23.59 -3.77
CA PRO A 31 8.76 -22.86 -4.80
C PRO A 31 7.80 -21.84 -4.18
N ILE A 32 8.16 -20.56 -4.27
CA ILE A 32 7.37 -19.40 -3.83
C ILE A 32 6.28 -19.03 -4.88
N ALA A 33 6.16 -19.80 -5.95
CA ALA A 33 5.28 -19.53 -7.09
C ALA A 33 3.80 -19.38 -6.69
N ASN A 34 3.36 -20.06 -5.62
CA ASN A 34 2.00 -19.98 -5.12
C ASN A 34 1.66 -18.63 -4.45
N LEU A 35 2.62 -17.74 -4.21
CA LEU A 35 2.40 -16.41 -3.60
C LEU A 35 2.34 -15.28 -4.64
N ASN A 36 2.73 -15.54 -5.90
CA ASN A 36 2.73 -14.54 -6.96
C ASN A 36 1.40 -14.53 -7.73
N VAL A 37 0.31 -14.18 -7.05
CA VAL A 37 -1.01 -14.07 -7.67
C VAL A 37 -1.07 -12.77 -8.49
N LYS A 38 -0.67 -12.84 -9.77
CA LYS A 38 -0.94 -11.79 -10.75
C LYS A 38 -2.30 -12.06 -11.41
N ILE A 39 -3.31 -11.28 -11.05
CA ILE A 39 -4.63 -11.34 -11.69
C ILE A 39 -4.49 -10.78 -13.12
N LYS A 40 -4.57 -11.65 -14.12
CA LYS A 40 -4.57 -11.27 -15.53
C LYS A 40 -5.81 -10.40 -15.85
N PRO A 41 -5.72 -9.48 -16.85
CA PRO A 41 -6.89 -8.73 -17.30
C PRO A 41 -7.94 -9.67 -17.88
N TRP A 42 -9.17 -9.59 -17.39
CA TRP A 42 -10.26 -10.51 -17.72
C TRP A 42 -11.40 -9.76 -18.40
N SER A 43 -12.09 -10.41 -19.35
CA SER A 43 -13.27 -9.87 -20.03
C SER A 43 -14.56 -10.62 -19.71
N ASP A 44 -14.48 -11.92 -19.42
CA ASP A 44 -15.65 -12.78 -19.25
C ASP A 44 -15.78 -13.34 -17.82
N PHE A 45 -17.02 -13.48 -17.35
CA PHE A 45 -17.34 -13.98 -16.00
C PHE A 45 -16.87 -15.43 -15.80
N SER A 46 -16.79 -16.22 -16.88
CA SER A 46 -16.25 -17.58 -16.92
C SER A 46 -14.73 -17.64 -16.80
N GLU A 47 -14.02 -16.64 -17.33
CA GLU A 47 -12.56 -16.52 -17.17
C GLU A 47 -12.19 -16.13 -15.74
N LEU A 48 -12.98 -15.26 -15.10
CA LEU A 48 -12.80 -14.91 -13.69
C LEU A 48 -12.97 -16.12 -12.79
N PHE A 49 -14.02 -16.91 -13.00
CA PHE A 49 -14.26 -18.10 -12.19
C PHE A 49 -13.13 -19.12 -12.31
N ASN A 50 -12.57 -19.31 -13.51
CA ASN A 50 -11.41 -20.19 -13.72
C ASN A 50 -10.10 -19.62 -13.16
N LEU A 51 -9.88 -18.31 -13.20
CA LEU A 51 -8.71 -17.66 -12.59
C LEU A 51 -8.74 -17.73 -11.06
N VAL A 52 -9.91 -17.52 -10.46
CA VAL A 52 -10.12 -17.59 -9.00
C VAL A 52 -10.04 -19.04 -8.51
N SER A 53 -10.58 -20.01 -9.25
CA SER A 53 -10.53 -21.43 -8.86
C SER A 53 -9.11 -22.01 -8.93
N HIS A 54 -8.32 -21.67 -9.95
CA HIS A 54 -6.91 -22.07 -10.04
C HIS A 54 -6.02 -21.34 -9.03
N SER A 55 -6.34 -20.08 -8.70
CA SER A 55 -5.53 -19.26 -7.79
C SER A 55 -6.02 -19.31 -6.34
N ILE A 56 -6.99 -20.18 -6.01
CA ILE A 56 -7.61 -20.23 -4.68
C ILE A 56 -6.56 -20.48 -3.58
N LEU A 57 -5.61 -21.37 -3.85
CA LEU A 57 -4.50 -21.72 -2.96
C LEU A 57 -3.53 -20.55 -2.76
N GLY A 58 -3.32 -19.75 -3.81
CA GLY A 58 -2.49 -18.55 -3.73
C GLY A 58 -3.19 -17.38 -3.03
N LEU A 59 -4.51 -17.24 -3.22
CA LEU A 59 -5.30 -16.24 -2.53
C LEU A 59 -5.45 -16.56 -1.04
N LEU A 60 -5.56 -17.85 -0.70
CA LEU A 60 -5.55 -18.34 0.68
C LEU A 60 -4.18 -18.17 1.35
N SER A 61 -3.09 -18.50 0.65
CA SER A 61 -1.73 -18.31 1.18
C SER A 61 -1.43 -16.83 1.42
N LEU A 62 -1.91 -15.94 0.54
CA LEU A 62 -1.77 -14.49 0.67
C LEU A 62 -2.66 -13.93 1.79
N ALA A 63 -3.90 -14.41 1.94
CA ALA A 63 -4.77 -14.08 3.06
C ALA A 63 -4.16 -14.52 4.41
N ILE A 64 -3.60 -15.73 4.48
CA ILE A 64 -2.93 -16.24 5.68
C ILE A 64 -1.65 -15.44 5.97
N GLY A 65 -0.83 -15.18 4.94
CA GLY A 65 0.41 -14.42 5.06
C GLY A 65 0.17 -13.00 5.56
N PHE A 66 -0.68 -12.23 4.88
CA PHE A 66 -1.04 -10.88 5.32
C PHE A 66 -1.79 -10.89 6.65
N GLY A 67 -2.66 -11.86 6.90
CA GLY A 67 -3.38 -12.00 8.16
C GLY A 67 -2.47 -12.23 9.35
N LEU A 68 -1.46 -13.11 9.21
CA LEU A 68 -0.42 -13.33 10.22
C LEU A 68 0.44 -12.08 10.44
N LEU A 69 0.88 -11.43 9.37
CA LEU A 69 1.71 -10.21 9.47
C LEU A 69 1.00 -9.07 10.18
N LEU A 70 -0.29 -8.89 9.91
CA LEU A 70 -1.08 -7.86 10.54
C LEU A 70 -1.48 -8.23 11.96
N PHE A 71 -1.74 -9.51 12.24
CA PHE A 71 -2.01 -9.97 13.59
C PHE A 71 -0.80 -9.81 14.51
N LEU A 72 0.41 -10.15 14.03
CA LEU A 72 1.66 -9.94 14.76
C LEU A 72 1.93 -8.45 15.02
N GLY A 73 1.71 -7.59 14.01
CA GLY A 73 1.82 -6.14 14.17
C GLY A 73 0.80 -5.57 15.15
N ALA A 74 -0.46 -6.01 15.09
CA ALA A 74 -1.53 -5.55 15.96
C ALA A 74 -1.34 -6.00 17.42
N LYS A 75 -1.00 -7.27 17.65
CA LYS A 75 -0.74 -7.82 18.99
C LYS A 75 0.47 -7.17 19.67
N SER A 76 1.46 -6.78 18.88
CA SER A 76 2.64 -6.06 19.38
C SER A 76 2.31 -4.63 19.81
N ALA A 77 1.48 -3.93 19.03
CA ALA A 77 1.01 -2.57 19.33
C ALA A 77 0.04 -2.51 20.52
N GLN A 78 -0.85 -3.51 20.64
CA GLN A 78 -1.83 -3.61 21.71
C GLN A 78 -1.84 -5.06 22.25
N PRO A 79 -1.28 -5.30 23.45
CA PRO A 79 -1.19 -6.64 24.03
C PRO A 79 -2.54 -7.33 24.24
N ASP A 80 -3.64 -6.58 24.35
CA ASP A 80 -4.98 -7.06 24.69
C ASP A 80 -5.87 -7.39 23.48
N ILE A 81 -5.35 -7.31 22.24
CA ILE A 81 -6.16 -7.64 21.04
C ILE A 81 -6.47 -9.14 21.00
N LYS A 82 -7.77 -9.46 20.95
CA LYS A 82 -8.26 -10.82 20.76
C LYS A 82 -8.22 -11.21 19.27
N LEU A 83 -7.76 -12.42 18.96
CA LEU A 83 -7.72 -12.97 17.59
C LEU A 83 -9.06 -12.90 16.84
N PRO A 84 -10.20 -13.33 17.42
CA PRO A 84 -11.44 -13.47 16.65
C PRO A 84 -11.99 -12.17 16.05
N PRO A 85 -12.13 -11.05 16.81
CA PRO A 85 -12.62 -9.80 16.22
C PRO A 85 -11.63 -9.19 15.23
N PHE A 86 -10.32 -9.39 15.44
CA PHE A 86 -9.29 -8.95 14.52
C PHE A 86 -9.39 -9.67 13.17
N LEU A 87 -9.50 -11.00 13.21
CA LEU A 87 -9.58 -11.84 12.02
C LEU A 87 -10.83 -11.53 11.17
N ALA A 88 -11.97 -11.27 11.81
CA ALA A 88 -13.19 -10.88 11.11
C ALA A 88 -13.02 -9.55 10.35
N LYS A 89 -12.41 -8.54 10.98
CA LYS A 89 -12.11 -7.24 10.34
C LYS A 89 -11.07 -7.39 9.23
N PHE A 90 -10.05 -8.22 9.42
CA PHE A 90 -9.04 -8.50 8.41
C PHE A 90 -9.63 -9.20 7.17
N ILE A 91 -10.46 -10.23 7.37
CA ILE A 91 -11.12 -10.93 6.26
C ILE A 91 -11.98 -9.96 5.47
N LEU A 92 -12.74 -9.10 6.15
CA LEU A 92 -13.57 -8.10 5.48
C LEU A 92 -12.72 -7.13 4.64
N LEU A 93 -11.61 -6.63 5.19
CA LEU A 93 -10.67 -5.76 4.48
C LEU A 93 -10.00 -6.47 3.30
N PHE A 94 -9.63 -7.73 3.46
CA PHE A 94 -9.00 -8.55 2.43
C PHE A 94 -9.97 -8.83 1.26
N LEU A 95 -11.23 -9.19 1.56
CA LEU A 95 -12.26 -9.38 0.55
C LEU A 95 -12.54 -8.10 -0.23
N MET A 96 -12.57 -6.96 0.46
CA MET A 96 -12.75 -5.67 -0.18
C MET A 96 -11.57 -5.33 -1.10
N ALA A 97 -10.33 -5.53 -0.64
CA ALA A 97 -9.13 -5.33 -1.46
C ALA A 97 -9.10 -6.27 -2.68
N ALA A 98 -9.43 -7.54 -2.49
CA ALA A 98 -9.54 -8.52 -3.58
C ALA A 98 -10.63 -8.12 -4.58
N GLY A 99 -11.79 -7.67 -4.11
CA GLY A 99 -12.87 -7.16 -4.95
C GLY A 99 -12.44 -5.96 -5.79
N ILE A 100 -11.70 -5.02 -5.20
CA ILE A 100 -11.14 -3.86 -5.92
C ILE A 100 -10.12 -4.30 -6.97
N LEU A 101 -9.24 -5.24 -6.67
CA LEU A 101 -8.27 -5.77 -7.62
C LEU A 101 -8.95 -6.47 -8.80
N ILE A 102 -9.98 -7.25 -8.53
CA ILE A 102 -10.79 -7.92 -9.55
C ILE A 102 -11.48 -6.87 -10.43
N LEU A 103 -12.14 -5.88 -9.82
CA LEU A 103 -12.82 -4.79 -10.52
C LEU A 103 -11.87 -3.96 -11.39
N SER A 104 -10.69 -3.61 -10.85
CA SER A 104 -9.66 -2.87 -11.57
C SER A 104 -9.00 -3.68 -12.68
N SER A 105 -8.97 -5.02 -12.58
CA SER A 105 -8.41 -5.87 -13.64
C SER A 105 -9.35 -6.04 -14.85
N ASN A 106 -10.55 -5.47 -14.82
CA ASN A 106 -11.45 -5.47 -15.98
C ASN A 106 -10.84 -4.63 -17.12
N LYS A 107 -10.89 -5.15 -18.36
CA LYS A 107 -10.32 -4.50 -19.56
C LYS A 107 -10.84 -3.08 -19.78
N THR A 108 -12.10 -2.80 -19.45
CA THR A 108 -12.70 -1.46 -19.58
C THR A 108 -12.09 -0.44 -18.62
N VAL A 109 -11.78 -0.86 -17.39
CA VAL A 109 -11.18 0.00 -16.35
C VAL A 109 -9.69 0.24 -16.64
N LYS A 110 -8.99 -0.80 -17.12
CA LYS A 110 -7.61 -0.65 -17.63
C LYS A 110 -7.52 0.21 -18.89
N ALA A 111 -8.53 0.17 -19.77
CA ALA A 111 -8.59 1.03 -20.95
C ALA A 111 -8.68 2.52 -20.56
N TRP A 112 -9.27 2.83 -19.41
CA TRP A 112 -9.32 4.19 -18.84
C TRP A 112 -8.07 4.56 -18.02
N GLN A 113 -7.01 3.74 -18.07
CA GLN A 113 -5.77 3.91 -17.30
C GLN A 113 -5.99 4.02 -15.78
N LEU A 114 -7.13 3.51 -15.27
CA LEU A 114 -7.41 3.50 -13.85
C LEU A 114 -6.61 2.37 -13.19
N GLU A 115 -5.43 2.69 -12.67
CA GLU A 115 -4.64 1.72 -11.90
C GLU A 115 -5.39 1.28 -10.63
N SER A 116 -5.10 0.06 -10.17
CA SER A 116 -5.68 -0.52 -8.95
C SER A 116 -5.64 0.42 -7.73
N PRO A 117 -4.54 1.16 -7.46
CA PRO A 117 -4.49 2.09 -6.33
C PRO A 117 -5.45 3.28 -6.49
N LEU A 118 -5.66 3.79 -7.70
CA LEU A 118 -6.56 4.91 -7.96
C LEU A 118 -8.03 4.49 -7.75
N VAL A 119 -8.40 3.29 -8.25
CA VAL A 119 -9.73 2.70 -8.03
C VAL A 119 -9.96 2.42 -6.54
N ALA A 120 -8.94 1.90 -5.85
CA ALA A 120 -9.00 1.68 -4.41
C ALA A 120 -9.21 2.97 -3.63
N LEU A 121 -8.52 4.05 -4.00
CA LEU A 121 -8.67 5.37 -3.38
C LEU A 121 -10.07 5.93 -3.59
N PHE A 122 -10.61 5.84 -4.81
CA PHE A 122 -11.96 6.32 -5.12
C PHE A 122 -13.04 5.57 -4.33
N ILE A 123 -12.98 4.24 -4.32
CA ILE A 123 -13.91 3.40 -3.56
C ILE A 123 -13.75 3.64 -2.05
N GLY A 124 -12.52 3.77 -1.57
CA GLY A 124 -12.22 4.08 -0.17
C GLY A 124 -12.79 5.43 0.27
N LEU A 125 -12.70 6.45 -0.58
CA LEU A 125 -13.27 7.78 -0.34
C LEU A 125 -14.79 7.72 -0.28
N LEU A 126 -15.43 7.03 -1.23
CA LEU A 126 -16.89 6.85 -1.21
C LEU A 126 -17.33 6.14 0.06
N LEU A 127 -16.70 5.02 0.40
CA LEU A 127 -17.08 4.26 1.60
C LEU A 127 -16.80 5.04 2.89
N GLY A 128 -15.71 5.81 2.96
CA GLY A 128 -15.41 6.67 4.11
C GLY A 128 -16.39 7.83 4.28
N ASN A 129 -16.94 8.35 3.18
CA ASN A 129 -17.90 9.45 3.22
C ASN A 129 -19.34 8.99 3.47
N PHE A 130 -19.73 7.83 2.94
CA PHE A 130 -21.11 7.33 3.02
C PHE A 130 -21.34 6.32 4.14
N THR A 131 -20.30 5.71 4.72
CA THR A 131 -20.45 4.64 5.71
C THR A 131 -19.45 4.75 6.87
N SER A 132 -19.86 4.39 8.09
CA SER A 132 -18.94 4.25 9.24
C SER A 132 -18.15 2.94 9.23
N ILE A 133 -18.05 2.25 8.08
CA ILE A 133 -17.24 1.02 7.94
C ILE A 133 -15.76 1.34 8.17
N ALA A 134 -15.31 2.52 7.74
CA ALA A 134 -13.95 3.01 7.96
C ALA A 134 -13.60 3.04 9.47
N ASP A 135 -14.49 3.53 10.33
CA ASP A 135 -14.27 3.59 11.77
C ASP A 135 -14.14 2.21 12.41
N LYS A 136 -14.97 1.25 11.96
CA LYS A 136 -14.95 -0.13 12.47
C LYS A 136 -13.68 -0.89 12.05
N LEU A 137 -13.08 -0.51 10.92
CA LEU A 137 -11.86 -1.10 10.38
C LEU A 137 -10.56 -0.40 10.81
N LYS A 138 -10.63 0.71 11.57
CA LYS A 138 -9.45 1.47 12.06
C LYS A 138 -8.39 0.60 12.73
N GLU A 139 -8.80 -0.42 13.49
CA GLU A 139 -7.86 -1.34 14.16
C GLU A 139 -6.96 -2.13 13.19
N VAL A 140 -7.46 -2.42 11.98
CA VAL A 140 -6.74 -3.17 10.94
C VAL A 140 -6.16 -2.23 9.87
N LEU A 141 -6.74 -1.04 9.69
CA LEU A 141 -6.29 0.02 8.78
C LEU A 141 -5.14 0.86 9.37
N ARG A 142 -4.04 0.20 9.78
CA ARG A 142 -2.83 0.88 10.23
C ARG A 142 -1.98 1.33 9.04
N THR A 143 -2.42 2.38 8.36
CA THR A 143 -1.78 2.91 7.14
C THR A 143 -0.27 3.11 7.28
N GLU A 144 0.20 3.65 8.41
CA GLU A 144 1.62 3.85 8.66
C GLU A 144 2.41 2.53 8.67
N TYR A 145 1.85 1.48 9.27
CA TYR A 145 2.47 0.16 9.31
C TYR A 145 2.60 -0.44 7.90
N TYR A 146 1.54 -0.35 7.08
CA TYR A 146 1.57 -0.81 5.68
C TYR A 146 2.60 -0.04 4.85
N VAL A 147 2.65 1.28 4.99
CA VAL A 147 3.59 2.13 4.23
C VAL A 147 5.03 1.82 4.63
N LYS A 148 5.31 1.69 5.93
CA LYS A 148 6.67 1.41 6.44
C LYS A 148 7.17 0.04 6.00
N ILE A 149 6.33 -1.00 6.09
CA ILE A 149 6.68 -2.34 5.57
C ILE A 149 6.85 -2.32 4.06
N GLY A 150 5.95 -1.64 3.33
CA GLY A 150 6.06 -1.48 1.88
C GLY A 150 7.39 -0.88 1.45
N ILE A 151 7.86 0.16 2.14
CA ILE A 151 9.16 0.81 1.88
C ILE A 151 10.32 -0.16 2.16
N ILE A 152 10.27 -0.93 3.26
CA ILE A 152 11.31 -1.93 3.60
C ILE A 152 11.38 -3.01 2.50
N LEU A 153 10.23 -3.54 2.09
CA LEU A 153 10.15 -4.57 1.05
C LEU A 153 10.58 -4.04 -0.32
N MET A 154 10.21 -2.81 -0.67
CA MET A 154 10.69 -2.14 -1.89
C MET A 154 12.20 -1.93 -1.86
N GLY A 155 12.78 -1.56 -0.71
CA GLY A 155 14.22 -1.48 -0.54
C GLY A 155 14.91 -2.83 -0.75
N ALA A 156 14.31 -3.92 -0.26
CA ALA A 156 14.86 -5.26 -0.38
C ALA A 156 14.85 -5.80 -1.83
N THR A 157 13.97 -5.30 -2.71
CA THR A 157 13.92 -5.73 -4.12
C THR A 157 14.85 -4.94 -5.04
N LEU A 158 15.39 -3.81 -4.59
CA LEU A 158 16.21 -2.92 -5.41
C LEU A 158 17.71 -3.32 -5.37
N PRO A 159 18.35 -3.62 -6.53
CA PRO A 159 19.78 -3.90 -6.56
C PRO A 159 20.60 -2.62 -6.29
N PHE A 160 21.55 -2.69 -5.36
CA PHE A 160 22.45 -1.57 -5.05
C PHE A 160 23.24 -1.06 -6.27
N THR A 161 23.57 -1.96 -7.21
CA THR A 161 24.28 -1.60 -8.45
C THR A 161 23.44 -0.74 -9.39
N THR A 162 22.12 -0.96 -9.42
CA THR A 162 21.18 -0.13 -10.18
C THR A 162 21.00 1.23 -9.51
N ILE A 163 20.95 1.27 -8.18
CA ILE A 163 20.85 2.51 -7.40
C ILE A 163 22.08 3.40 -7.61
N LEU A 164 23.29 2.85 -7.57
CA LEU A 164 24.51 3.66 -7.73
C LEU A 164 24.63 4.27 -9.13
N LYS A 165 24.18 3.54 -10.16
CA LYS A 165 24.22 4.03 -11.55
C LYS A 165 23.09 5.02 -11.86
N ALA A 166 21.86 4.72 -11.44
CA ALA A 166 20.69 5.53 -11.73
C ALA A 166 20.43 6.63 -10.69
N GLY A 167 21.04 6.54 -9.51
CA GLY A 167 20.78 7.40 -8.36
C GLY A 167 20.98 8.88 -8.64
N PRO A 168 22.12 9.32 -9.22
CA PRO A 168 22.34 10.74 -9.51
C PRO A 168 21.29 11.31 -10.47
N ALA A 169 20.95 10.57 -11.54
CA ALA A 169 19.93 10.99 -12.50
C ALA A 169 18.54 11.04 -11.85
N ALA A 170 18.20 10.05 -11.01
CA ALA A 170 16.93 10.00 -10.30
C ALA A 170 16.78 11.15 -9.29
N ILE A 171 17.84 11.53 -8.57
CA ILE A 171 17.82 12.64 -7.61
C ILE A 171 17.61 13.98 -8.33
N VAL A 172 18.35 14.22 -9.42
CA VAL A 172 18.21 15.44 -10.22
C VAL A 172 16.80 15.53 -10.82
N GLN A 173 16.30 14.43 -11.38
CA GLN A 173 14.94 14.37 -11.93
C GLN A 173 13.87 14.63 -10.85
N ALA A 174 13.98 13.99 -9.69
CA ALA A 174 13.05 14.18 -8.58
C ALA A 174 13.04 15.63 -8.08
N LEU A 175 14.21 16.28 -8.00
CA LEU A 175 14.34 17.67 -7.60
C LEU A 175 13.70 18.62 -8.62
N ILE A 176 13.96 18.43 -9.92
CA ILE A 176 13.36 19.25 -10.98
C ILE A 176 11.83 19.11 -10.95
N VAL A 177 11.31 17.87 -10.91
CA VAL A 177 9.86 17.61 -10.87
C VAL A 177 9.24 18.23 -9.63
N SER A 178 9.88 18.09 -8.46
CA SER A 178 9.38 18.67 -7.21
C SER A 178 9.30 20.19 -7.27
N VAL A 179 10.36 20.88 -7.72
CA VAL A 179 10.39 22.34 -7.83
C VAL A 179 9.37 22.86 -8.86
N VAL A 180 9.29 22.22 -10.03
CA VAL A 180 8.33 22.60 -11.08
C VAL A 180 6.89 22.42 -10.60
N THR A 181 6.59 21.29 -9.97
CA THR A 181 5.25 20.99 -9.46
C THR A 181 4.86 21.93 -8.33
N PHE A 182 5.78 22.18 -7.38
CA PHE A 182 5.56 23.14 -6.29
C PHE A 182 5.25 24.54 -6.82
N SER A 183 6.09 25.04 -7.73
CA SER A 183 5.95 26.38 -8.32
C SER A 183 4.64 26.50 -9.11
N THR A 184 4.27 25.46 -9.87
CA THR A 184 3.02 25.43 -10.64
C THR A 184 1.80 25.46 -9.72
N ILE A 185 1.77 24.61 -8.69
CA ILE A 185 0.65 24.56 -7.74
C ILE A 185 0.55 25.88 -6.97
N TYR A 186 1.67 26.41 -6.48
CA TYR A 186 1.70 27.67 -5.73
C TYR A 186 1.20 28.84 -6.60
N PHE A 187 1.66 28.93 -7.84
CA PHE A 187 1.25 29.97 -8.77
C PHE A 187 -0.24 29.88 -9.14
N VAL A 188 -0.75 28.68 -9.40
CA VAL A 188 -2.17 28.47 -9.71
C VAL A 188 -3.04 28.77 -8.49
N ALA A 189 -2.66 28.30 -7.30
CA ALA A 189 -3.41 28.52 -6.06
C ALA A 189 -3.51 30.02 -5.70
N THR A 190 -2.42 30.76 -5.86
CA THR A 190 -2.36 32.21 -5.55
C THR A 190 -3.00 33.07 -6.63
N LYS A 191 -2.77 32.78 -7.92
CA LYS A 191 -3.20 33.65 -9.03
C LYS A 191 -4.60 33.32 -9.56
N VAL A 192 -4.96 32.04 -9.65
CA VAL A 192 -6.26 31.60 -10.20
C VAL A 192 -7.30 31.49 -9.09
N PHE A 193 -6.96 30.80 -8.01
CA PHE A 193 -7.91 30.55 -6.92
C PHE A 193 -7.86 31.59 -5.80
N LYS A 194 -6.87 32.50 -5.80
CA LYS A 194 -6.70 33.57 -4.80
C LYS A 194 -6.68 33.03 -3.35
N LEU A 195 -6.10 31.84 -3.14
CA LEU A 195 -5.91 31.29 -1.80
C LEU A 195 -4.80 32.05 -1.06
N ASP A 196 -4.89 32.04 0.27
CA ASP A 196 -3.84 32.57 1.14
C ASP A 196 -2.50 31.85 0.89
N ASN A 197 -1.39 32.60 0.96
CA ASN A 197 -0.05 32.11 0.64
C ASN A 197 0.36 30.90 1.49
N ARG A 198 -0.14 30.79 2.74
CA ARG A 198 0.16 29.65 3.62
C ARG A 198 -0.52 28.39 3.13
N PHE A 199 -1.78 28.47 2.71
CA PHE A 199 -2.52 27.35 2.14
C PHE A 199 -1.97 26.94 0.76
N ALA A 200 -1.57 27.91 -0.07
CA ALA A 200 -0.94 27.63 -1.35
C ALA A 200 0.41 26.90 -1.18
N ALA A 201 1.20 27.30 -0.18
CA ALA A 201 2.47 26.67 0.13
C ALA A 201 2.30 25.24 0.67
N THR A 202 1.33 24.99 1.56
CA THR A 202 1.07 23.63 2.07
C THR A 202 0.53 22.71 0.98
N LEU A 203 -0.36 23.21 0.11
CA LEU A 203 -0.88 22.47 -1.04
C LEU A 203 0.24 22.13 -2.04
N GLY A 204 1.11 23.10 -2.35
CA GLY A 204 2.25 22.91 -3.25
C GLY A 204 3.28 21.93 -2.70
N ALA A 205 3.59 22.00 -1.39
CA ALA A 205 4.50 21.07 -0.73
C ALA A 205 3.93 19.65 -0.71
N GLY A 206 2.65 19.48 -0.38
CA GLY A 206 1.97 18.18 -0.40
C GLY A 206 1.91 17.54 -1.79
N GLY A 207 1.56 18.34 -2.80
CA GLY A 207 1.41 17.86 -4.18
C GLY A 207 2.72 17.54 -4.90
N SER A 208 3.85 18.12 -4.47
CA SER A 208 5.14 17.98 -5.15
C SER A 208 6.01 16.80 -4.67
N VAL A 209 5.74 16.23 -3.49
CA VAL A 209 6.60 15.19 -2.87
C VAL A 209 5.86 13.84 -2.73
N CYS A 210 4.73 13.67 -3.42
CA CYS A 210 3.84 12.49 -3.30
C CYS A 210 3.35 12.24 -1.85
N GLY A 211 3.51 13.22 -0.96
CA GLY A 211 3.31 13.10 0.48
C GLY A 211 2.05 13.80 0.94
N VAL A 212 0.89 13.30 0.51
CA VAL A 212 -0.43 13.87 0.89
C VAL A 212 -0.65 13.80 2.42
N SER A 213 -0.04 12.80 3.07
CA SER A 213 -0.03 12.69 4.54
C SER A 213 0.67 13.86 5.23
N ALA A 214 1.75 14.40 4.66
CA ALA A 214 2.47 15.54 5.22
C ALA A 214 1.69 16.86 5.08
N SER A 215 0.82 16.98 4.08
CA SER A 215 -0.06 18.15 3.90
C SER A 215 -1.34 18.13 4.72
N ILE A 216 -1.76 16.96 5.22
CA ILE A 216 -2.98 16.78 6.03
C ILE A 216 -2.71 16.92 7.54
N SER A 217 -1.44 16.95 7.95
CA SER A 217 -0.99 16.99 9.35
C SER A 217 -0.99 18.40 9.93
#